data_AF-A0A1G3MEX2-F1
#
_entry.id   AF-A0A1G3MEX2-F1
#
_cell.length_a   1.000
_cell.length_b   1.000
_cell.length_c   1.000
_cell.angle_alpha   90.00
_cell.angle_beta   90.00
_cell.angle_gamma   90.00
#
_symmetry.space_group_name_H-M   'P 1'
#
loop_
_entity.id
_entity.type
_entity.pdbx_description
1 polymer ?
#
loop_
_entity_poly.entity_id
_entity_poly.type
_entity_poly.pdbx_seq_one_letter_code
_entity_poly.pdbx_strand_id
1 'polypeptide(L)'
;MEKYKTGSCLYASSVSATISPLAILRETEKTVTVDYNGKERRINKVSDYDVIHDTWEAAHEFLIKKGEHHVERLRMELESAKSQLVNIRGMKNPS
;
A
#
# COMPACT_ATOMS: atom_id res chain seq x y z
N MET A 1 -26.27 19.72 -2.42
CA MET A 1 -25.01 20.34 -2.89
C MET A 1 -23.88 19.79 -2.06
N GLU A 2 -23.02 18.95 -2.65
CA GLU A 2 -21.83 18.44 -2.00
C GLU A 2 -20.82 19.59 -1.86
N LYS A 3 -20.40 19.91 -0.63
CA LYS A 3 -19.43 20.98 -0.38
C LYS A 3 -18.03 20.41 -0.61
N TYR A 4 -17.36 20.85 -1.68
CA TYR A 4 -15.98 20.47 -1.92
C TYR A 4 -15.05 21.18 -0.93
N LYS A 5 -14.19 20.40 -0.27
CA LYS A 5 -13.10 20.92 0.56
C LYS A 5 -11.80 20.80 -0.24
N THR A 6 -11.03 21.88 -0.30
CA THR A 6 -9.66 21.91 -0.83
C THR A 6 -8.68 21.79 0.34
N GLY A 7 -7.54 21.15 0.14
CA GLY A 7 -6.56 20.92 1.20
C GLY A 7 -5.25 20.32 0.69
N SER A 8 -4.35 19.98 1.61
CA SER A 8 -3.12 19.25 1.33
C SER A 8 -3.12 17.94 2.10
N CYS A 9 -2.72 16.86 1.46
CA CYS A 9 -2.54 15.55 2.10
C CYS A 9 -1.19 14.95 1.69
N LEU A 10 -0.88 13.78 2.24
CA LEU A 10 0.33 13.05 1.93
C LEU A 10 0.00 11.73 1.23
N TYR A 11 0.76 11.47 0.17
CA TYR A 11 0.76 10.20 -0.54
C TYR A 11 1.96 9.37 -0.11
N ALA A 12 1.69 8.18 0.41
CA ALA A 12 2.69 7.19 0.73
C ALA A 12 2.81 6.17 -0.42
N SER A 13 3.88 6.26 -1.20
CA SER A 13 4.19 5.27 -2.23
C SER A 13 4.86 4.06 -1.60
N SER A 14 4.18 2.91 -1.60
CA SER A 14 4.77 1.68 -1.10
C SER A 14 5.82 1.06 -2.02
N VAL A 15 5.87 1.46 -3.29
CA VAL A 15 6.84 0.93 -4.26
C VAL A 15 8.22 1.55 -4.03
N SER A 16 8.25 2.85 -3.73
CA SER A 16 9.48 3.63 -3.54
C SER A 16 9.76 4.00 -2.08
N ALA A 17 8.85 3.67 -1.15
CA ALA A 17 8.88 4.11 0.25
C ALA A 17 9.01 5.63 0.41
N THR A 18 8.36 6.39 -0.48
CA THR A 18 8.41 7.85 -0.48
C THR A 18 7.08 8.42 0.01
N ILE A 19 7.16 9.47 0.83
CA ILE A 19 6.01 10.27 1.24
C ILE A 19 6.09 11.61 0.51
N SER A 20 5.02 12.02 -0.16
CA SER A 20 5.00 13.25 -0.95
C SER A 20 3.71 14.04 -0.73
N PRO A 21 3.76 15.37 -0.68
CA PRO A 21 2.56 16.18 -0.58
C PRO A 21 1.74 16.09 -1.85
N LEU A 22 0.42 16.03 -1.70
CA LEU A 22 -0.56 16.12 -2.77
C LEU A 22 -1.54 17.27 -2.50
N ALA A 23 -1.85 18.00 -3.56
CA ALA A 23 -2.91 18.99 -3.54
C ALA A 23 -4.27 18.31 -3.76
N ILE A 24 -5.17 18.48 -2.80
CA ILE A 24 -6.56 18.02 -2.91
C ILE A 24 -7.34 19.08 -3.69
N LEU A 25 -7.80 18.69 -4.87
CA LEU A 25 -8.65 19.51 -5.72
C LEU A 25 -10.11 19.44 -5.25
N ARG A 26 -10.59 18.21 -4.99
CA ARG A 26 -11.96 17.94 -4.58
C ARG A 26 -12.01 16.76 -3.61
N GLU A 27 -12.74 16.92 -2.52
CA GLU A 27 -12.94 15.87 -1.54
C GLU A 27 -14.42 15.56 -1.37
N THR A 28 -14.74 14.26 -1.31
CA THR A 28 -16.06 13.72 -0.98
C THR A 28 -15.92 12.79 0.23
N GLU A 29 -17.02 12.25 0.74
CA GLU A 29 -16.98 11.29 1.85
C GLU A 29 -16.14 10.04 1.53
N LYS A 30 -16.19 9.55 0.29
CA LYS A 30 -15.58 8.27 -0.11
C LYS A 30 -14.34 8.41 -0.99
N THR A 31 -14.17 9.54 -1.67
CA THR A 31 -13.11 9.73 -2.66
C THR A 31 -12.44 11.09 -2.54
N VAL A 32 -11.16 11.14 -2.89
CA VAL A 32 -10.37 12.36 -3.02
C VAL A 32 -9.93 12.47 -4.48
N THR A 33 -10.09 13.65 -5.06
CA THR A 33 -9.49 14.01 -6.34
C THR A 33 -8.28 14.87 -6.05
N VAL A 34 -7.12 14.40 -6.51
CA VAL A 34 -5.83 15.04 -6.31
C VAL A 34 -5.25 15.50 -7.64
N ASP A 35 -4.43 16.55 -7.61
CA ASP A 35 -3.52 16.85 -8.70
C ASP A 35 -2.29 15.96 -8.57
N TYR A 36 -2.08 15.10 -9.56
CA TYR A 36 -0.90 14.25 -9.67
C TYR A 36 -0.14 14.62 -10.96
N ASN A 37 0.90 15.44 -10.82
CA ASN A 37 1.74 15.92 -11.93
C ASN A 37 0.95 16.62 -13.05
N GLY A 38 0.03 17.52 -12.69
CA GLY A 38 -0.79 18.28 -13.63
C GLY A 38 -1.95 17.49 -14.23
N LYS A 39 -2.27 16.32 -13.65
CA LYS A 39 -3.39 15.48 -14.06
C LYS A 39 -4.28 15.21 -12.85
N GLU A 40 -5.58 15.40 -13.02
CA GLU A 40 -6.55 15.01 -12.01
C GLU A 40 -6.60 13.49 -11.89
N ARG A 41 -6.41 12.98 -10.67
CA ARG A 41 -6.58 11.56 -10.36
C ARG A 41 -7.57 11.40 -9.22
N ARG A 42 -8.54 10.51 -9.40
CA ARG A 42 -9.49 10.12 -8.36
C ARG A 42 -8.96 8.91 -7.60
N ILE A 43 -8.90 9.02 -6.28
CA ILE A 43 -8.43 8.00 -5.36
C ILE A 43 -9.55 7.72 -4.35
N ASN A 44 -9.81 6.45 -4.05
CA ASN A 44 -10.74 6.07 -3.00
C ASN A 44 -10.06 6.24 -1.64
N LYS A 45 -10.73 6.87 -0.67
CA LYS A 45 -10.20 7.04 0.69
C LYS A 45 -9.97 5.72 1.41
N VAL A 46 -10.78 4.72 1.06
CA VAL A 46 -10.68 3.35 1.58
C VAL A 46 -10.24 2.46 0.42
N SER A 47 -8.94 2.23 0.32
CA SER A 47 -8.38 1.18 -0.53
C SER A 47 -7.17 0.58 0.16
N ASP A 48 -6.97 -0.74 0.03
CA ASP A 48 -5.86 -1.47 0.65
C ASP A 48 -4.47 -1.08 0.09
N TYR A 49 -4.44 -0.24 -0.95
CA TYR A 49 -3.25 -0.01 -1.77
C TYR A 49 -2.83 1.46 -1.85
N ASP A 50 -3.78 2.39 -2.02
CA ASP A 50 -3.53 3.83 -2.13
C ASP A 50 -4.11 4.52 -0.90
N VAL A 51 -3.23 4.89 0.04
CA VAL A 51 -3.63 5.55 1.29
C VAL A 51 -3.17 6.99 1.24
N ILE A 52 -4.16 7.87 1.18
CA ILE A 52 -3.97 9.30 1.43
C ILE A 52 -3.98 9.47 2.94
N HIS A 53 -2.97 10.12 3.48
CA HIS A 53 -2.85 10.39 4.90
C HIS A 53 -2.90 11.89 5.17
N ASP A 54 -3.55 12.27 6.26
CA ASP A 54 -3.63 13.67 6.68
C ASP A 54 -2.31 14.15 7.31
N THR A 55 -1.54 13.24 7.92
CA THR A 55 -0.29 13.55 8.62
C THR A 55 0.87 12.68 8.15
N TRP A 56 2.09 13.17 8.35
CA TRP A 56 3.31 12.46 7.97
C TRP A 56 3.49 11.21 8.83
N GLU A 57 3.16 11.30 10.11
CA GLU A 57 3.23 10.21 11.07
C GLU A 57 2.34 9.04 10.64
N ALA A 58 1.10 9.34 10.22
CA ALA A 58 0.18 8.31 9.74
C ALA A 58 0.67 7.65 8.44
N ALA A 59 1.24 8.44 7.52
CA ALA A 59 1.85 7.93 6.29
C ALA A 59 3.08 7.04 6.57
N HIS A 60 3.92 7.47 7.50
CA HIS A 60 5.12 6.76 7.89
C HIS A 60 4.78 5.44 8.60
N GLU A 61 3.85 5.46 9.55
CA GLU A 61 3.38 4.27 10.25
C GLU A 61 2.77 3.24 9.29
N PHE A 62 2.01 3.69 8.30
CA PHE A 62 1.48 2.82 7.26
C PHE A 62 2.59 2.13 6.46
N LEU A 63 3.63 2.87 6.05
CA LEU A 63 4.77 2.28 5.33
C LEU A 63 5.52 1.26 6.19
N ILE A 64 5.72 1.54 7.49
CA ILE A 64 6.33 0.59 8.43
C ILE A 64 5.50 -0.70 8.48
N LYS A 65 4.20 -0.60 8.79
CA LYS A 65 3.31 -1.76 8.90
C LYS A 65 3.28 -2.59 7.61
N LYS A 66 3.25 -1.91 6.46
CA LYS A 66 3.29 -2.58 5.15
C LYS A 66 4.62 -3.32 4.94
N GLY A 67 5.73 -2.73 5.33
CA GLY A 67 7.05 -3.36 5.30
C GLY A 67 7.11 -4.58 6.23
N GLU A 68 6.63 -4.47 7.46
CA GLU A 68 6.57 -5.57 8.43
C GLU A 68 5.71 -6.73 7.90
N HIS A 69 4.52 -6.44 7.37
CA HIS A 69 3.67 -7.45 6.74
C HIS A 69 4.35 -8.13 5.54
N HIS A 70 5.10 -7.37 4.74
CA HIS A 70 5.83 -7.94 3.61
C HIS A 70 6.94 -8.89 4.07
N VAL A 71 7.71 -8.50 5.09
CA VAL A 71 8.74 -9.35 5.69
C VAL A 71 8.13 -10.63 6.24
N GLU A 72 7.02 -10.52 6.95
CA GLU A 72 6.36 -11.69 7.55
C GLU A 72 5.82 -12.64 6.48
N ARG A 73 5.21 -12.11 5.41
CA ARG A 73 4.79 -12.91 4.25
C ARG A 73 5.97 -13.66 3.63
N LEU A 74 7.11 -13.00 3.41
CA LEU A 74 8.30 -13.63 2.83
C LEU A 74 8.86 -14.74 3.73
N ARG A 75 8.79 -14.59 5.06
CA ARG A 75 9.18 -15.65 5.99
C ARG A 75 8.28 -16.88 5.84
N MET A 76 6.97 -16.69 5.79
CA MET A 76 6.02 -17.79 5.58
C MET A 76 6.23 -18.48 4.24
N GLU A 77 6.49 -17.71 3.18
CA GLU A 77 6.80 -18.25 1.84
C GLU A 77 8.09 -19.07 1.84
N LEU A 78 9.12 -18.60 2.55
CA LEU A 78 10.37 -19.34 2.70
C LEU A 78 10.16 -20.69 3.41
N GLU A 79 9.40 -20.71 4.50
CA GLU A 79 9.11 -21.96 5.22
C GLU A 79 8.29 -22.94 4.38
N SER A 80 7.31 -22.43 3.62
CA SER A 80 6.56 -23.23 2.65
C SER A 80 7.47 -23.83 1.58
N ALA A 81 8.37 -23.02 1.00
CA ALA A 81 9.33 -23.49 -0.01
C ALA A 81 10.30 -24.54 0.54
N LYS A 82 10.78 -24.36 1.79
CA LYS A 82 11.61 -25.38 2.47
C LYS A 82 10.87 -26.69 2.63
N SER A 83 9.61 -26.65 3.06
CA SER A 83 8.76 -27.84 3.22
C SER A 83 8.60 -28.59 1.89
N GLN A 84 8.29 -27.86 0.81
CA GLN A 84 8.21 -28.45 -0.54
C GLN A 84 9.52 -29.11 -0.96
N LEU A 85 10.67 -28.45 -0.73
CA LEU A 85 11.98 -28.99 -1.06
C LEU A 85 12.27 -30.30 -0.31
N VAL A 86 11.91 -30.39 0.98
CA VAL A 86 12.07 -31.61 1.77
C VAL A 86 11.22 -32.74 1.19
N ASN A 87 9.96 -32.47 0.84
CA ASN A 87 9.08 -33.46 0.23
C ASN A 87 9.64 -33.98 -1.10
N ILE A 88 10.12 -33.07 -1.96
CA ILE A 88 10.74 -33.43 -3.25
C ILE A 88 11.98 -34.30 -3.03
N ARG A 89 12.85 -33.93 -2.09
CA ARG A 89 14.05 -34.72 -1.73
C ARG A 89 13.70 -36.10 -1.19
N GLY A 90 12.57 -36.23 -0.50
CA GLY A 90 12.06 -37.48 0.05
C GLY A 90 11.33 -38.38 -0.95
N MET A 91 11.10 -37.92 -2.19
CA MET A 91 10.40 -38.73 -3.20
C MET A 91 11.23 -39.96 -3.56
N LYS A 92 10.60 -41.13 -3.43
CA LYS A 92 11.16 -42.39 -3.90
C LYS A 92 10.68 -42.64 -5.33
N ASN A 93 11.54 -43.29 -6.12
CA ASN A 93 11.15 -43.76 -7.44
C ASN A 93 10.00 -44.78 -7.27
N PRO A 94 8.84 -44.61 -7.93
CA PRO A 94 7.79 -45.60 -7.92
C PRO A 94 8.23 -46.79 -8.79
N SER A 95 9.01 -47.70 -8.18
CA SER A 95 9.30 -49.04 -8.71
C SER A 95 8.15 -49.99 -8.46
#